data_AF-A0A954SXS3-F1
#
_entry.id   AF-A0A954SXS3-F1
#
_cell.length_a   1.000
_cell.length_b   1.000
_cell.length_c   1.000
_cell.angle_alpha   90.00
_cell.angle_beta   90.00
_cell.angle_gamma   90.00
#
_symmetry.space_group_name_H-M   'P 1'
#
loop_
_entity.id
_entity.type
_entity.pdbx_description
1 polymer ?
#
loop_
_entity_poly.entity_id
_entity_poly.type
_entity_poly.pdbx_seq_one_letter_code
_entity_poly.pdbx_strand_id
1 'polypeptide(L)'
;MTDFISRRRYLTRAAVIGALGGGAAGAFAASETPRHGDLAELPVGWKLNRVLVTPEGPDDGGDFGPRTPGTRTSGLQEALDAAKEQVKDVYICGGSWTTDVNQPVVYVLHETLRVPWMQDFRLESGHCVIHYAPRTGDAVVIDSQMSCAYRFGLIVSVSDGAVVRLAPTTAGPDRFKVITSTDFHFNALVGGGGAWPGGEAYDSQLNKRHRWIGTGLCLDGSTGAIDGNRIIANEIVGCERGIQLSAATTHNSIEATLVHLCQNHVEIGGSDDPLPHDNRVQAHLESEDIESAVGARLFGHDNFLDLTFGRMAAGGDVVFEPSARDNLVQGMRFPHGITNRAAVPTNRIVANTLVNLPTETPAVPVSGESVTNRNPFPVEVRITGAGDVRRWSEASQAGQPLAFDGGLRRGQTFTLNPGDRLTLEYDAPPAWVWKGIG
;
A
#
# COMPACT_ATOMS: atom_id res chain seq x y z
N MET A 1 30.37 -26.67 -16.46
CA MET A 1 29.24 -26.98 -17.36
C MET A 1 28.01 -26.38 -16.74
N THR A 2 27.74 -25.12 -17.11
CA THR A 2 26.61 -24.33 -16.62
C THR A 2 25.39 -24.65 -17.47
N ASP A 3 24.39 -25.22 -16.81
CA ASP A 3 23.13 -25.62 -17.42
C ASP A 3 22.29 -24.36 -17.66
N PHE A 4 22.10 -23.98 -18.92
CA PHE A 4 21.33 -22.80 -19.31
C PHE A 4 19.83 -23.08 -19.13
N ILE A 5 19.18 -22.32 -18.25
CA ILE A 5 17.73 -22.36 -18.09
C ILE A 5 17.10 -21.46 -19.15
N SER A 6 16.40 -22.06 -20.11
CA SER A 6 15.75 -21.33 -21.20
C SER A 6 14.51 -20.55 -20.74
N ARG A 7 14.20 -19.46 -21.50
CA ARG A 7 13.02 -18.56 -21.44
C ARG A 7 11.67 -19.22 -21.08
N ARG A 8 11.54 -20.53 -21.33
CA ARG A 8 10.34 -21.33 -21.06
C ARG A 8 10.10 -21.63 -19.56
N ARG A 9 11.13 -21.67 -18.71
CA ARG A 9 10.99 -22.03 -17.28
C ARG A 9 10.68 -20.84 -16.35
N TYR A 10 11.03 -19.62 -16.73
CA TYR A 10 10.83 -18.43 -15.88
C TYR A 10 9.35 -18.00 -15.81
N LEU A 11 8.66 -17.95 -16.96
CA LEU A 11 7.21 -17.67 -17.01
C LEU A 11 6.40 -18.77 -16.29
N THR A 12 6.88 -20.01 -16.29
CA THR A 12 6.29 -21.08 -15.48
C THR A 12 6.49 -20.84 -13.98
N ARG A 13 7.61 -20.25 -13.53
CA ARG A 13 7.87 -19.98 -12.11
C ARG A 13 7.11 -18.78 -11.55
N ALA A 14 6.98 -17.69 -12.30
CA ALA A 14 6.13 -16.55 -11.88
C ALA A 14 4.65 -16.96 -11.78
N ALA A 15 4.18 -17.79 -12.72
CA ALA A 15 2.85 -18.40 -12.64
C ALA A 15 2.72 -19.42 -11.49
N VAL A 16 3.78 -20.14 -11.14
CA VAL A 16 3.80 -21.12 -10.03
C VAL A 16 3.92 -20.46 -8.65
N ILE A 17 4.63 -19.34 -8.51
CA ILE A 17 4.72 -18.59 -7.24
C ILE A 17 3.38 -17.91 -6.93
N GLY A 18 2.70 -17.33 -7.93
CA GLY A 18 1.31 -16.88 -7.79
C GLY A 18 0.30 -18.00 -7.49
N ALA A 19 0.62 -19.25 -7.79
CA ALA A 19 -0.25 -20.42 -7.53
C ALA A 19 0.02 -21.11 -6.18
N LEU A 20 1.14 -20.87 -5.52
CA LEU A 20 1.53 -21.58 -4.28
C LEU A 20 1.13 -20.85 -2.97
N GLY A 21 0.49 -19.68 -3.06
CA GLY A 21 -0.02 -18.93 -1.90
C GLY A 21 -1.42 -19.30 -1.41
N GLY A 22 -2.10 -20.28 -2.03
CA GLY A 22 -3.50 -20.61 -1.75
C GLY A 22 -3.70 -21.85 -0.88
N GLY A 23 -3.77 -21.68 0.43
CA GLY A 23 -4.32 -22.69 1.34
C GLY A 23 -5.85 -22.63 1.36
N ALA A 24 -6.49 -23.78 1.20
CA ALA A 24 -7.94 -24.07 1.23
C ALA A 24 -8.73 -23.81 -0.08
N ALA A 25 -8.83 -24.88 -0.87
CA ALA A 25 -9.59 -24.99 -2.10
C ALA A 25 -11.11 -25.03 -1.86
N GLY A 26 -11.82 -24.01 -2.35
CA GLY A 26 -13.16 -24.17 -2.90
C GLY A 26 -13.03 -24.38 -4.40
N ALA A 27 -13.37 -25.57 -4.89
CA ALA A 27 -13.31 -25.92 -6.30
C ALA A 27 -14.32 -25.09 -7.11
N PHE A 28 -13.88 -23.94 -7.64
CA PHE A 28 -14.51 -23.35 -8.81
C PHE A 28 -14.00 -24.12 -10.03
N ALA A 29 -14.91 -24.81 -10.71
CA ALA A 29 -14.63 -25.45 -11.98
C ALA A 29 -14.00 -24.41 -12.91
N ALA A 30 -12.76 -24.65 -13.34
CA ALA A 30 -12.15 -23.90 -14.42
C ALA A 30 -13.05 -24.09 -15.64
N SER A 31 -13.78 -23.05 -16.04
CA SER A 31 -14.48 -23.04 -17.31
C SER A 31 -13.45 -23.26 -18.41
N GLU A 32 -13.69 -24.22 -19.29
CA GLU A 32 -12.83 -24.47 -20.45
C GLU A 32 -12.60 -23.15 -21.20
N THR A 33 -11.33 -22.78 -21.32
CA THR A 33 -10.92 -21.59 -22.08
C THR A 33 -11.27 -21.82 -23.56
N PRO A 34 -12.08 -20.95 -24.20
CA PRO A 34 -12.48 -21.11 -25.59
C PRO A 34 -11.26 -21.14 -26.54
N ARG A 35 -11.33 -21.90 -27.64
CA ARG A 35 -10.26 -21.98 -28.64
C ARG A 35 -10.33 -20.82 -29.62
N HIS A 36 -9.25 -20.60 -30.37
CA HIS A 36 -9.05 -19.52 -31.35
C HIS A 36 -10.13 -19.41 -32.46
N GLY A 37 -10.98 -20.44 -32.65
CA GLY A 37 -12.12 -20.44 -33.57
C GLY A 37 -13.49 -20.17 -32.91
N ASP A 38 -13.57 -20.15 -31.58
CA ASP A 38 -14.84 -20.14 -30.83
C ASP A 38 -15.34 -18.72 -30.49
N LEU A 39 -14.56 -17.66 -30.73
CA LEU A 39 -14.97 -16.27 -30.42
C LEU A 39 -16.05 -15.75 -31.37
N ALA A 40 -16.02 -16.17 -32.63
CA ALA A 40 -17.08 -15.91 -33.59
C ALA A 40 -18.41 -16.54 -33.13
N GLU A 41 -18.34 -17.70 -32.47
CA GLU A 41 -19.46 -18.52 -32.00
C GLU A 41 -19.83 -18.28 -30.53
N LEU A 42 -19.14 -17.39 -29.82
CA LEU A 42 -19.49 -17.05 -28.44
C LEU A 42 -20.98 -16.68 -28.38
N PRO A 43 -21.74 -17.21 -27.40
CA PRO A 43 -23.15 -16.91 -27.26
C PRO A 43 -23.36 -15.41 -27.31
N VAL A 44 -24.34 -14.95 -28.08
CA VAL A 44 -24.65 -13.52 -28.30
C VAL A 44 -24.68 -12.72 -26.98
N GLY A 45 -25.04 -13.37 -25.86
CA GLY A 45 -24.98 -12.82 -24.50
C GLY A 45 -23.61 -12.27 -24.05
N TRP A 46 -22.49 -12.84 -24.51
CA TRP A 46 -21.14 -12.31 -24.20
C TRP A 46 -20.80 -11.06 -25.01
N LYS A 47 -21.39 -10.88 -26.19
CA LYS A 47 -21.19 -9.71 -27.07
C LYS A 47 -22.08 -8.52 -26.70
N LEU A 48 -23.09 -8.72 -25.85
CA LEU A 48 -24.23 -7.80 -25.80
C LEU A 48 -24.05 -6.52 -24.97
N ASN A 49 -22.98 -6.32 -24.19
CA ASN A 49 -22.78 -5.03 -23.53
C ASN A 49 -21.32 -4.73 -23.11
N ARG A 50 -20.34 -5.23 -23.86
CA ARG A 50 -18.92 -5.03 -23.54
C ARG A 50 -18.13 -4.65 -24.77
N VAL A 51 -17.07 -3.89 -24.56
CA VAL A 51 -15.96 -3.74 -25.48
C VAL A 51 -14.91 -4.81 -25.15
N LEU A 52 -14.51 -5.57 -26.16
CA LEU A 52 -13.64 -6.73 -26.01
C LEU A 52 -12.22 -6.43 -26.52
N VAL A 53 -11.22 -6.60 -25.65
CA VAL A 53 -9.80 -6.50 -26.02
C VAL A 53 -9.17 -7.88 -26.09
N THR A 54 -8.69 -8.30 -27.25
CA THR A 54 -8.12 -9.64 -27.50
C THR A 54 -6.66 -9.59 -27.93
N PRO A 55 -5.93 -10.72 -27.92
CA PRO A 55 -4.50 -10.76 -28.28
C PRO A 55 -4.18 -10.35 -29.72
N GLU A 56 -5.09 -10.57 -30.68
CA GLU A 56 -4.92 -10.11 -32.07
C GLU A 56 -5.91 -9.00 -32.46
N GLY A 57 -6.77 -8.56 -31.54
CA GLY A 57 -7.72 -7.48 -31.77
C GLY A 57 -8.74 -7.82 -32.85
N PRO A 58 -9.01 -6.91 -33.81
CA PRO A 58 -9.94 -7.19 -34.90
C PRO A 58 -9.67 -8.47 -35.70
N ASP A 59 -8.41 -8.93 -35.74
CA ASP A 59 -8.02 -10.10 -36.53
C ASP A 59 -8.47 -11.44 -35.92
N ASP A 60 -8.72 -11.52 -34.62
CA ASP A 60 -9.25 -12.71 -33.94
C ASP A 60 -10.72 -12.56 -33.49
N GLY A 61 -11.38 -11.47 -33.92
CA GLY A 61 -12.78 -11.17 -33.62
C GLY A 61 -13.02 -10.37 -32.34
N GLY A 62 -11.98 -9.85 -31.70
CA GLY A 62 -12.12 -8.78 -30.69
C GLY A 62 -12.41 -7.41 -31.30
N ASP A 63 -12.86 -6.46 -30.47
CA ASP A 63 -13.08 -5.09 -30.93
C ASP A 63 -11.75 -4.33 -31.04
N PHE A 64 -10.85 -4.58 -30.07
CA PHE A 64 -9.55 -3.91 -29.97
C PHE A 64 -8.44 -4.89 -29.56
N GLY A 65 -7.19 -4.53 -29.85
CA GLY A 65 -6.01 -5.29 -29.44
C GLY A 65 -4.72 -4.75 -30.08
N PRO A 66 -3.60 -5.48 -30.00
CA PRO A 66 -2.32 -5.07 -30.58
C PRO A 66 -2.36 -4.73 -32.07
N ARG A 67 -3.33 -5.26 -32.83
CA ARG A 67 -3.51 -4.97 -34.26
C ARG A 67 -4.56 -3.90 -34.54
N THR A 68 -5.11 -3.24 -33.52
CA THR A 68 -5.92 -2.03 -33.71
C THR A 68 -5.09 -0.97 -34.46
N PRO A 69 -5.57 -0.45 -35.61
CA PRO A 69 -4.80 0.49 -36.42
C PRO A 69 -4.38 1.73 -35.63
N GLY A 70 -3.07 2.03 -35.62
CA GLY A 70 -2.51 3.23 -35.01
C GLY A 70 -2.37 3.20 -33.48
N THR A 71 -2.76 2.11 -32.81
CA THR A 71 -2.68 2.05 -31.34
C THR A 71 -1.24 2.14 -30.83
N ARG A 72 -1.09 2.80 -29.69
CA ARG A 72 0.16 2.83 -28.91
C ARG A 72 0.03 2.10 -27.57
N THR A 73 -1.13 1.54 -27.29
CA THR A 73 -1.47 0.91 -26.01
C THR A 73 -2.03 -0.51 -26.20
N SER A 74 -1.70 -1.14 -27.33
CA SER A 74 -2.21 -2.46 -27.71
C SER A 74 -3.74 -2.54 -27.74
N GLY A 75 -4.40 -1.48 -28.20
CA GLY A 75 -5.86 -1.37 -28.31
C GLY A 75 -6.57 -0.99 -27.00
N LEU A 76 -5.84 -0.87 -25.88
CA LEU A 76 -6.44 -0.67 -24.56
C LEU A 76 -7.02 0.74 -24.39
N GLN A 77 -6.32 1.78 -24.85
CA GLN A 77 -6.83 3.16 -24.79
C GLN A 77 -8.06 3.31 -25.66
N GLU A 78 -7.99 2.79 -26.89
CA GLU A 78 -9.11 2.85 -27.84
C GLU A 78 -10.34 2.11 -27.30
N ALA A 79 -10.14 0.98 -26.62
CA ALA A 79 -11.21 0.25 -25.97
C ALA A 79 -11.87 1.04 -24.83
N LEU A 80 -11.08 1.71 -23.99
CA LEU A 80 -11.60 2.55 -22.90
C LEU A 80 -12.36 3.77 -23.43
N ASP A 81 -11.86 4.40 -24.48
CA ASP A 81 -12.50 5.55 -25.13
C ASP A 81 -13.82 5.12 -25.79
N ALA A 82 -13.82 4.00 -26.51
CA ALA A 82 -15.02 3.44 -27.12
C ALA A 82 -16.05 3.01 -26.07
N ALA A 83 -15.60 2.41 -24.96
CA ALA A 83 -16.47 2.03 -23.85
C ALA A 83 -17.11 3.24 -23.19
N LYS A 84 -16.35 4.34 -23.03
CA LYS A 84 -16.88 5.61 -22.52
C LYS A 84 -17.97 6.18 -23.44
N GLU A 85 -17.68 6.25 -24.73
CA GLU A 85 -18.59 6.81 -25.73
C GLU A 85 -19.88 5.98 -25.86
N GLN A 86 -19.75 4.66 -25.82
CA GLN A 86 -20.86 3.73 -26.01
C GLN A 86 -21.57 3.34 -24.72
N VAL A 87 -21.08 3.80 -23.57
CA VAL A 87 -21.59 3.43 -22.23
C VAL A 87 -21.60 1.91 -22.04
N LYS A 88 -20.45 1.27 -22.31
CA LYS A 88 -20.24 -0.17 -22.19
C LYS A 88 -19.16 -0.48 -21.16
N ASP A 89 -19.18 -1.71 -20.66
CA ASP A 89 -18.08 -2.26 -19.87
C ASP A 89 -16.91 -2.68 -20.77
N VAL A 90 -15.74 -2.94 -20.17
CA VAL A 90 -14.57 -3.48 -20.88
C VAL A 90 -14.21 -4.87 -20.35
N TYR A 91 -13.90 -5.79 -21.27
CA TYR A 91 -13.22 -7.05 -20.94
C TYR A 91 -11.91 -7.16 -21.70
N ILE A 92 -10.81 -7.42 -20.97
CA ILE A 92 -9.47 -7.65 -21.52
C ILE A 92 -9.15 -9.14 -21.41
N CYS A 93 -8.93 -9.80 -22.54
CA CYS A 93 -8.59 -11.22 -22.55
C CYS A 93 -7.22 -11.47 -21.93
N GLY A 94 -7.06 -12.60 -21.23
CA GLY A 94 -5.81 -12.95 -20.57
C GLY A 94 -5.72 -14.45 -20.29
N GLY A 95 -4.75 -14.87 -19.47
CA GLY A 95 -4.46 -16.28 -19.22
C GLY A 95 -3.70 -16.93 -20.37
N SER A 96 -3.74 -18.26 -20.44
CA SER A 96 -3.05 -19.05 -21.47
C SER A 96 -3.85 -19.13 -22.77
N TRP A 97 -4.26 -17.98 -23.31
CA TRP A 97 -4.96 -17.86 -24.59
C TRP A 97 -4.05 -18.10 -25.81
N THR A 98 -2.72 -18.11 -25.62
CA THR A 98 -1.79 -18.50 -26.67
C THR A 98 -1.85 -20.01 -26.87
N THR A 99 -2.39 -20.46 -27.99
CA THR A 99 -2.41 -21.88 -28.37
C THR A 99 -1.00 -22.49 -28.29
N ASP A 100 -0.91 -23.69 -27.71
CA ASP A 100 0.30 -24.53 -27.63
C ASP A 100 1.49 -23.97 -26.84
N VAL A 101 1.30 -22.83 -26.16
CA VAL A 101 2.32 -22.22 -25.32
C VAL A 101 1.66 -21.76 -24.02
N ASN A 102 2.07 -22.31 -22.89
CA ASN A 102 1.65 -21.81 -21.57
C ASN A 102 2.34 -20.46 -21.28
N GLN A 103 1.99 -19.44 -22.05
CA GLN A 103 2.50 -18.08 -21.94
C GLN A 103 1.33 -17.12 -21.66
N PRO A 104 1.56 -16.10 -20.83
CA PRO A 104 0.54 -15.08 -20.60
C PRO A 104 0.35 -14.22 -21.85
N VAL A 105 -0.88 -13.75 -22.07
CA VAL A 105 -1.14 -12.65 -23.01
C VAL A 105 -0.46 -11.38 -22.50
N VAL A 106 0.29 -10.70 -23.37
CA VAL A 106 1.00 -9.46 -23.03
C VAL A 106 0.48 -8.32 -23.91
N TYR A 107 -0.02 -7.26 -23.27
CA TYR A 107 -0.37 -5.99 -23.90
C TYR A 107 0.73 -4.97 -23.58
N VAL A 108 1.38 -4.45 -24.61
CA VAL A 108 2.48 -3.49 -24.46
C VAL A 108 1.93 -2.07 -24.56
N LEU A 109 2.27 -1.24 -23.59
CA LEU A 109 1.98 0.18 -23.55
C LEU A 109 3.25 0.95 -23.96
N HIS A 110 3.17 1.72 -25.04
CA HIS A 110 4.22 2.64 -25.50
C HIS A 110 4.01 4.08 -25.02
N GLU A 111 2.91 4.31 -24.30
CA GLU A 111 2.54 5.55 -23.62
C GLU A 111 1.59 5.22 -22.46
N THR A 112 1.32 6.19 -21.59
CA THR A 112 0.46 5.99 -20.41
C THR A 112 -0.94 5.59 -20.83
N LEU A 113 -1.46 4.48 -20.28
CA LEU A 113 -2.86 4.11 -20.40
C LEU A 113 -3.69 5.02 -19.47
N ARG A 114 -4.64 5.75 -20.03
CA ARG A 114 -5.50 6.67 -19.28
C ARG A 114 -6.90 6.11 -19.21
N VAL A 115 -7.34 5.72 -18.01
CA VAL A 115 -8.75 5.42 -17.76
C VAL A 115 -9.45 6.76 -17.55
N PRO A 116 -10.38 7.17 -18.45
CA PRO A 116 -11.05 8.45 -18.33
C PRO A 116 -12.02 8.43 -17.14
N TRP A 117 -12.68 9.55 -16.88
CA TRP A 117 -13.76 9.56 -15.90
C TRP A 117 -14.85 8.55 -16.26
N MET A 118 -15.21 7.67 -15.34
CA MET A 118 -16.32 6.72 -15.49
C MET A 118 -17.26 6.75 -14.29
N GLN A 119 -18.50 6.32 -14.54
CA GLN A 119 -19.49 6.07 -13.51
C GLN A 119 -20.27 4.81 -13.88
N ASP A 120 -20.61 3.99 -12.89
CA ASP A 120 -21.38 2.75 -13.06
C ASP A 120 -20.72 1.82 -14.11
N PHE A 121 -19.38 1.78 -14.11
CA PHE A 121 -18.57 1.12 -15.14
C PHE A 121 -17.80 -0.06 -14.56
N ARG A 122 -17.68 -1.12 -15.36
CA ARG A 122 -16.87 -2.28 -15.02
C ARG A 122 -15.77 -2.54 -16.05
N LEU A 123 -14.56 -2.76 -15.56
CA LEU A 123 -13.46 -3.32 -16.33
C LEU A 123 -13.04 -4.64 -15.71
N GLU A 124 -13.01 -5.68 -16.54
CA GLU A 124 -12.48 -6.98 -16.16
C GLU A 124 -11.32 -7.36 -17.05
N SER A 125 -10.33 -8.00 -16.45
CA SER A 125 -9.17 -8.54 -17.15
C SER A 125 -9.00 -10.00 -16.78
N GLY A 126 -8.80 -10.84 -17.78
CA GLY A 126 -8.17 -12.15 -17.60
C GLY A 126 -6.76 -11.98 -17.02
N HIS A 127 -6.08 -13.05 -16.66
CA HIS A 127 -4.71 -12.98 -16.12
C HIS A 127 -3.70 -12.61 -17.24
N CYS A 128 -3.77 -11.39 -17.77
CA CYS A 128 -2.84 -10.83 -18.76
C CYS A 128 -1.72 -10.03 -18.07
N VAL A 129 -0.70 -9.68 -18.86
CA VAL A 129 0.36 -8.75 -18.47
C VAL A 129 0.19 -7.46 -19.26
N ILE A 130 0.05 -6.34 -18.57
CA ILE A 130 0.11 -4.99 -19.14
C ILE A 130 1.52 -4.47 -18.89
N HIS A 131 2.33 -4.33 -19.94
CA HIS A 131 3.73 -3.95 -19.83
C HIS A 131 3.97 -2.54 -20.34
N TYR A 132 4.34 -1.63 -19.45
CA TYR A 132 4.74 -0.28 -19.77
C TYR A 132 6.21 -0.21 -20.19
N ALA A 133 6.42 0.02 -21.49
CA ALA A 133 7.74 0.09 -22.09
C ALA A 133 8.54 1.38 -21.78
N PRO A 134 7.90 2.58 -21.63
CA PRO A 134 8.65 3.78 -21.30
C PRO A 134 9.36 3.70 -19.95
N ARG A 135 10.50 4.39 -19.83
CA ARG A 135 11.31 4.48 -18.60
C ARG A 135 10.95 5.67 -17.71
N THR A 136 10.02 6.50 -18.15
CA THR A 136 9.57 7.67 -17.40
C THR A 136 8.06 7.80 -17.48
N GLY A 137 7.46 8.36 -16.43
CA GLY A 137 6.00 8.58 -16.35
C GLY A 137 5.24 7.39 -15.78
N ASP A 138 3.94 7.57 -15.58
CA ASP A 138 3.07 6.56 -14.98
C ASP A 138 2.57 5.56 -16.04
N ALA A 139 2.45 4.29 -15.68
CA ALA A 139 1.99 3.25 -16.60
C ALA A 139 0.47 3.29 -16.84
N VAL A 140 -0.30 3.24 -15.77
CA VAL A 140 -1.76 3.40 -15.80
C VAL A 140 -2.15 4.57 -14.91
N VAL A 141 -2.88 5.53 -15.47
CA VAL A 141 -3.48 6.65 -14.73
C VAL A 141 -4.99 6.50 -14.78
N ILE A 142 -5.60 6.38 -13.61
CA ILE A 142 -7.04 6.31 -13.45
C ILE A 142 -7.54 7.67 -12.97
N ASP A 143 -8.35 8.31 -13.81
CA ASP A 143 -8.97 9.60 -13.52
C ASP A 143 -10.13 9.42 -12.51
N SER A 144 -10.95 10.44 -12.30
CA SER A 144 -12.11 10.42 -11.41
C SER A 144 -13.04 9.21 -11.65
N GLN A 145 -13.50 8.53 -10.61
CA GLN A 145 -14.38 7.35 -10.69
C GLN A 145 -15.51 7.42 -9.67
N MET A 146 -16.69 6.91 -10.04
CA MET A 146 -17.82 6.81 -9.12
C MET A 146 -18.57 5.50 -9.33
N SER A 147 -18.69 4.68 -8.29
CA SER A 147 -19.44 3.42 -8.35
C SER A 147 -18.92 2.46 -9.43
N CYS A 148 -17.59 2.39 -9.60
CA CYS A 148 -16.96 1.54 -10.60
C CYS A 148 -16.39 0.24 -10.00
N ALA A 149 -16.07 -0.72 -10.87
CA ALA A 149 -15.37 -1.94 -10.48
C ALA A 149 -14.27 -2.29 -11.50
N TYR A 150 -13.02 -2.34 -11.04
CA TYR A 150 -11.85 -2.64 -11.86
C TYR A 150 -11.16 -3.92 -11.41
N ARG A 151 -10.90 -4.82 -12.35
CA ARG A 151 -10.02 -5.97 -12.15
C ARG A 151 -8.97 -6.00 -13.23
N PHE A 152 -7.72 -5.81 -12.84
CA PHE A 152 -6.55 -5.92 -13.71
C PHE A 152 -5.77 -7.21 -13.42
N GLY A 153 -5.10 -7.72 -14.45
CA GLY A 153 -4.08 -8.74 -14.30
C GLY A 153 -2.79 -8.19 -13.66
N LEU A 154 -1.65 -8.56 -14.24
CA LEU A 154 -0.35 -8.04 -13.84
C LEU A 154 -0.06 -6.74 -14.59
N ILE A 155 0.36 -5.68 -13.89
CA ILE A 155 0.85 -4.44 -14.51
C ILE A 155 2.33 -4.30 -14.17
N VAL A 156 3.16 -4.12 -15.19
CA VAL A 156 4.62 -4.03 -15.07
C VAL A 156 5.08 -2.70 -15.63
N SER A 157 5.90 -1.98 -14.87
CA SER A 157 6.57 -0.76 -15.33
C SER A 157 8.00 -0.74 -14.86
N VAL A 158 8.93 -0.34 -15.73
CA VAL A 158 10.31 -0.01 -15.34
C VAL A 158 10.56 1.50 -15.26
N SER A 159 9.49 2.28 -15.20
CA SER A 159 9.56 3.73 -15.14
C SER A 159 9.87 4.28 -13.74
N ASP A 160 10.25 5.55 -13.69
CA ASP A 160 10.38 6.31 -12.45
C ASP A 160 9.03 6.82 -11.88
N GLY A 161 7.92 6.62 -12.61
CA GLY A 161 6.57 6.96 -12.18
C GLY A 161 5.86 5.84 -11.44
N ALA A 162 4.54 5.96 -11.32
CA ALA A 162 3.69 4.95 -10.72
C ALA A 162 3.36 3.82 -11.71
N VAL A 163 3.30 2.58 -11.24
CA VAL A 163 2.70 1.47 -11.99
C VAL A 163 1.19 1.74 -12.15
N VAL A 164 0.53 2.13 -11.06
CA VAL A 164 -0.84 2.65 -11.08
C VAL A 164 -0.92 3.94 -10.28
N ARG A 165 -1.41 5.01 -10.90
CA ARG A 165 -1.80 6.25 -10.23
C ARG A 165 -3.31 6.42 -10.27
N LEU A 166 -3.92 6.62 -9.11
CA LEU A 166 -5.28 7.13 -8.95
C LEU A 166 -5.18 8.65 -8.81
N ALA A 167 -5.70 9.42 -9.76
CA ALA A 167 -5.57 10.88 -9.80
C ALA A 167 -6.83 11.53 -10.40
N PRO A 168 -7.83 11.89 -9.57
CA PRO A 168 -9.04 12.55 -10.03
C PRO A 168 -8.77 13.98 -10.52
N THR A 169 -8.80 14.18 -11.84
CA THR A 169 -8.51 15.47 -12.50
C THR A 169 -9.68 16.02 -13.30
N THR A 170 -10.47 15.14 -13.92
CA THR A 170 -11.65 15.47 -14.72
C THR A 170 -12.91 15.40 -13.86
N ALA A 171 -13.81 16.37 -14.04
CA ALA A 171 -15.09 16.38 -13.33
C ALA A 171 -16.14 15.55 -14.10
N GLY A 172 -16.94 14.78 -13.37
CA GLY A 172 -18.12 14.10 -13.93
C GLY A 172 -19.25 15.08 -14.31
N PRO A 173 -20.38 14.57 -14.84
CA PRO A 173 -21.60 15.34 -15.12
C PRO A 173 -22.19 16.03 -13.88
N ASP A 174 -21.96 15.44 -12.70
CA ASP A 174 -22.28 15.99 -11.38
C ASP A 174 -21.28 17.05 -10.90
N ARG A 175 -20.21 17.29 -11.68
CA ARG A 175 -19.10 18.22 -11.44
C ARG A 175 -18.15 17.81 -10.32
N PHE A 176 -18.22 16.58 -9.82
CA PHE A 176 -17.27 16.09 -8.83
C PHE A 176 -15.98 15.59 -9.50
N LYS A 177 -14.83 15.98 -8.93
CA LYS A 177 -13.51 15.41 -9.20
C LYS A 177 -13.16 14.51 -8.04
N VAL A 178 -13.52 13.24 -8.17
CA VAL A 178 -13.42 12.29 -7.06
C VAL A 178 -13.16 10.89 -7.59
N ILE A 179 -12.44 10.08 -6.83
CA ILE A 179 -12.50 8.62 -6.92
C ILE A 179 -13.21 8.16 -5.65
N THR A 180 -14.44 7.66 -5.77
CA THR A 180 -15.23 7.21 -4.62
C THR A 180 -16.08 6.00 -4.91
N SER A 181 -16.39 5.24 -3.85
CA SER A 181 -17.28 4.07 -3.92
C SER A 181 -16.86 3.09 -5.02
N THR A 182 -15.56 2.96 -5.25
CA THR A 182 -15.00 2.18 -6.35
C THR A 182 -14.15 1.03 -5.80
N ASP A 183 -14.32 -0.14 -6.42
CA ASP A 183 -13.53 -1.33 -6.12
C ASP A 183 -12.41 -1.49 -7.15
N PHE A 184 -11.17 -1.59 -6.68
CA PHE A 184 -10.00 -1.88 -7.50
C PHE A 184 -9.38 -3.21 -7.08
N HIS A 185 -9.11 -4.07 -8.05
CA HIS A 185 -8.38 -5.32 -7.82
C HIS A 185 -7.25 -5.46 -8.84
N PHE A 186 -6.03 -5.56 -8.32
CA PHE A 186 -4.82 -5.78 -9.09
C PHE A 186 -4.24 -7.14 -8.70
N ASN A 187 -3.96 -8.00 -9.68
CA ASN A 187 -3.26 -9.23 -9.37
C ASN A 187 -1.82 -8.94 -8.91
N ALA A 188 -1.12 -8.06 -9.60
CA ALA A 188 0.21 -7.63 -9.18
C ALA A 188 0.58 -6.27 -9.80
N LEU A 189 1.32 -5.45 -9.04
CA LEU A 189 1.91 -4.19 -9.49
C LEU A 189 3.43 -4.30 -9.37
N VAL A 190 4.11 -4.41 -10.50
CA VAL A 190 5.55 -4.66 -10.56
C VAL A 190 6.26 -3.42 -11.06
N GLY A 191 7.02 -2.78 -10.17
CA GLY A 191 7.96 -1.72 -10.52
C GLY A 191 9.31 -2.29 -10.97
N GLY A 192 10.07 -1.53 -11.75
CA GLY A 192 11.39 -1.92 -12.23
C GLY A 192 12.53 -1.39 -11.37
N GLY A 193 12.22 -0.82 -10.21
CA GLY A 193 13.21 -0.33 -9.27
C GLY A 193 14.03 -1.50 -8.74
N GLY A 194 15.27 -1.63 -9.21
CA GLY A 194 16.38 -2.30 -8.51
C GLY A 194 16.42 -3.82 -8.42
N ALA A 195 15.30 -4.54 -8.44
CA ALA A 195 15.34 -6.00 -8.41
C ALA A 195 15.95 -6.59 -9.69
N TRP A 196 15.79 -5.90 -10.84
CA TRP A 196 16.21 -6.39 -12.17
C TRP A 196 16.95 -5.30 -12.96
N PRO A 197 18.24 -5.02 -12.65
CA PRO A 197 19.01 -3.94 -13.28
C PRO A 197 19.19 -4.07 -14.81
N GLY A 198 18.93 -5.24 -15.40
CA GLY A 198 18.89 -5.44 -16.86
C GLY A 198 17.50 -5.32 -17.50
N GLY A 199 16.44 -5.12 -16.72
CA GLY A 199 15.04 -5.33 -17.16
C GLY A 199 14.69 -6.80 -17.40
N GLU A 200 15.65 -7.69 -17.19
CA GLU A 200 15.55 -9.13 -17.42
C GLU A 200 15.47 -9.84 -16.07
N ALA A 201 14.32 -10.44 -15.79
CA ALA A 201 14.02 -10.96 -14.48
C ALA A 201 14.71 -12.29 -14.12
N TYR A 202 15.61 -12.78 -14.99
CA TYR A 202 16.20 -14.12 -14.95
C TYR A 202 17.68 -14.17 -14.56
N ASP A 203 18.37 -13.02 -14.42
CA ASP A 203 19.80 -12.97 -14.09
C ASP A 203 20.18 -11.74 -13.26
N SER A 204 19.41 -11.43 -12.22
CA SER A 204 19.75 -10.36 -11.29
C SER A 204 20.04 -10.92 -9.91
N GLN A 205 21.29 -10.74 -9.48
CA GLN A 205 21.56 -10.70 -8.05
C GLN A 205 20.90 -9.43 -7.50
N LEU A 206 20.10 -9.58 -6.45
CA LEU A 206 19.52 -8.45 -5.73
C LEU A 206 20.65 -7.50 -5.31
N ASN A 207 20.72 -6.33 -5.94
CA ASN A 207 21.65 -5.30 -5.52
C ASN A 207 21.00 -4.47 -4.40
N LYS A 208 21.27 -4.87 -3.16
CA LYS A 208 20.72 -4.25 -1.94
C LYS A 208 21.00 -2.75 -1.80
N ARG A 209 21.97 -2.23 -2.55
CA ARG A 209 22.39 -0.81 -2.56
C ARG A 209 21.95 -0.06 -3.81
N HIS A 210 21.19 -0.71 -4.70
CA HIS A 210 20.70 -0.06 -5.88
C HIS A 210 19.69 1.03 -5.50
N ARG A 211 19.63 2.09 -6.32
CA ARG A 211 18.60 3.10 -6.18
C ARG A 211 17.28 2.52 -6.67
N TRP A 212 16.34 2.33 -5.76
CA TRP A 212 14.97 1.96 -6.09
C TRP A 212 14.27 3.18 -6.70
N ILE A 213 13.42 2.95 -7.70
CA ILE A 213 12.65 3.99 -8.39
C ILE A 213 11.20 3.58 -8.53
N GLY A 214 10.34 4.54 -8.83
CA GLY A 214 8.94 4.31 -9.14
C GLY A 214 8.09 3.97 -7.92
N THR A 215 6.78 4.02 -8.13
CA THR A 215 5.77 3.71 -7.11
C THR A 215 4.88 2.57 -7.59
N GLY A 216 4.54 1.60 -6.76
CA GLY A 216 3.59 0.55 -7.13
C GLY A 216 2.19 1.12 -7.30
N LEU A 217 1.58 1.49 -6.18
CA LEU A 217 0.26 2.12 -6.10
C LEU A 217 0.39 3.54 -5.55
N CYS A 218 -0.03 4.54 -6.33
CA CYS A 218 -0.04 5.94 -5.93
C CYS A 218 -1.47 6.48 -5.89
N LEU A 219 -1.92 6.93 -4.72
CA LEU A 219 -3.19 7.65 -4.53
C LEU A 219 -2.88 9.13 -4.40
N ASP A 220 -3.15 9.87 -5.47
CA ASP A 220 -2.82 11.29 -5.61
C ASP A 220 -4.08 12.16 -5.52
N GLY A 221 -4.45 12.50 -4.28
CA GLY A 221 -5.62 13.34 -3.98
C GLY A 221 -5.37 14.85 -4.17
N SER A 222 -4.37 15.27 -4.96
CA SER A 222 -3.96 16.68 -5.05
C SER A 222 -4.94 17.57 -5.80
N THR A 223 -5.69 17.01 -6.77
CA THR A 223 -6.66 17.75 -7.60
C THR A 223 -8.11 17.47 -7.22
N GLY A 224 -8.40 16.28 -6.72
CA GLY A 224 -9.72 15.82 -6.30
C GLY A 224 -9.57 14.77 -5.20
N ALA A 225 -10.63 14.54 -4.43
CA ALA A 225 -10.56 13.60 -3.31
C ALA A 225 -10.53 12.13 -3.79
N ILE A 226 -9.80 11.29 -3.07
CA ILE A 226 -9.86 9.84 -3.21
C ILE A 226 -10.42 9.30 -1.90
N ASP A 227 -11.72 9.00 -1.90
CA ASP A 227 -12.49 8.80 -0.66
C ASP A 227 -13.41 7.58 -0.71
N GLY A 228 -13.32 6.71 0.31
CA GLY A 228 -14.26 5.61 0.48
C GLY A 228 -14.15 4.49 -0.56
N ASN A 229 -12.93 4.14 -0.97
CA ASN A 229 -12.69 3.08 -1.96
C ASN A 229 -12.20 1.79 -1.32
N ARG A 230 -12.37 0.67 -2.03
CA ARG A 230 -11.73 -0.60 -1.69
C ARG A 230 -10.68 -0.93 -2.73
N ILE A 231 -9.45 -1.21 -2.29
CA ILE A 231 -8.33 -1.52 -3.15
C ILE A 231 -7.69 -2.82 -2.69
N ILE A 232 -7.56 -3.79 -3.59
CA ILE A 232 -6.89 -5.06 -3.35
C ILE A 232 -5.74 -5.18 -4.35
N ALA A 233 -4.53 -5.37 -3.85
CA ALA A 233 -3.37 -5.71 -4.64
C ALA A 233 -2.75 -7.00 -4.08
N ASN A 234 -2.80 -8.13 -4.79
CA ASN A 234 -2.23 -9.36 -4.22
C ASN A 234 -0.71 -9.22 -4.04
N GLU A 235 -0.05 -8.51 -4.94
CA GLU A 235 1.38 -8.27 -4.86
C GLU A 235 1.75 -6.87 -5.35
N ILE A 236 2.65 -6.20 -4.63
CA ILE A 236 3.34 -4.99 -5.07
C ILE A 236 4.84 -5.24 -4.90
N VAL A 237 5.62 -5.09 -5.96
CA VAL A 237 7.03 -5.52 -5.92
C VAL A 237 7.97 -4.63 -6.72
N GLY A 238 9.18 -4.42 -6.19
CA GLY A 238 10.28 -3.81 -6.95
C GLY A 238 10.17 -2.30 -7.11
N CYS A 239 9.75 -1.58 -6.06
CA CYS A 239 9.48 -0.14 -6.13
C CYS A 239 10.33 0.67 -5.15
N GLU A 240 10.56 1.96 -5.42
CA GLU A 240 11.00 2.89 -4.37
C GLU A 240 9.92 2.98 -3.27
N ARG A 241 8.66 3.11 -3.71
CA ARG A 241 7.48 3.17 -2.83
C ARG A 241 6.49 2.09 -3.25
N GLY A 242 6.13 1.18 -2.34
CA GLY A 242 5.11 0.17 -2.64
C GLY A 242 3.74 0.84 -2.79
N ILE A 243 3.26 1.43 -1.71
CA ILE A 243 2.00 2.17 -1.62
C ILE A 243 2.31 3.59 -1.17
N GLN A 244 1.79 4.59 -1.89
CA GLN A 244 1.90 6.00 -1.53
C GLN A 244 0.52 6.66 -1.52
N LEU A 245 0.18 7.33 -0.42
CA LEU A 245 -1.03 8.14 -0.28
C LEU A 245 -0.63 9.61 -0.09
N SER A 246 -1.26 10.52 -0.83
CA SER A 246 -0.99 11.97 -0.73
C SER A 246 -2.26 12.80 -0.78
N ALA A 247 -2.17 14.02 -0.25
CA ALA A 247 -3.21 15.04 -0.25
C ALA A 247 -4.56 14.53 0.27
N ALA A 248 -5.66 14.82 -0.43
CA ALA A 248 -7.03 14.47 -0.02
C ALA A 248 -7.35 12.98 -0.27
N THR A 249 -6.63 12.10 0.44
CA THR A 249 -6.84 10.65 0.40
C THR A 249 -7.36 10.17 1.76
N THR A 250 -8.63 9.76 1.81
CA THR A 250 -9.36 9.45 3.05
C THR A 250 -10.25 8.22 2.97
N HIS A 251 -10.53 7.57 4.10
CA HIS A 251 -11.49 6.45 4.20
C HIS A 251 -11.27 5.29 3.21
N ASN A 252 -10.07 5.12 2.65
CA ASN A 252 -9.78 4.03 1.72
C ASN A 252 -9.39 2.77 2.49
N SER A 253 -9.91 1.61 2.06
CA SER A 253 -9.49 0.31 2.56
C SER A 253 -8.57 -0.36 1.55
N ILE A 254 -7.30 -0.49 1.90
CA ILE A 254 -6.24 -1.06 1.06
C ILE A 254 -5.79 -2.39 1.65
N GLU A 255 -5.90 -3.45 0.88
CA GLU A 255 -5.39 -4.78 1.20
C GLU A 255 -4.28 -5.13 0.22
N ALA A 256 -3.06 -5.27 0.72
CA ALA A 256 -1.90 -5.70 -0.06
C ALA A 256 -1.35 -7.00 0.51
N THR A 257 -1.66 -8.15 -0.10
CA THR A 257 -1.27 -9.45 0.47
C THR A 257 0.24 -9.54 0.65
N LEU A 258 1.01 -8.99 -0.29
CA LEU A 258 2.46 -8.89 -0.22
C LEU A 258 2.93 -7.57 -0.83
N VAL A 259 3.65 -6.77 -0.06
CA VAL A 259 4.49 -5.67 -0.56
C VAL A 259 5.94 -6.11 -0.35
N HIS A 260 6.67 -6.28 -1.44
CA HIS A 260 7.96 -6.96 -1.43
C HIS A 260 9.01 -6.17 -2.21
N LEU A 261 10.29 -6.23 -1.78
CA LEU A 261 11.38 -5.55 -2.48
C LEU A 261 11.07 -4.06 -2.71
N CYS A 262 10.60 -3.37 -1.67
CA CYS A 262 10.40 -1.94 -1.70
C CYS A 262 11.36 -1.23 -0.75
N GLN A 263 11.78 -0.01 -1.10
CA GLN A 263 12.54 0.81 -0.16
C GLN A 263 11.64 1.41 0.92
N ASN A 264 10.46 1.90 0.56
CA ASN A 264 9.40 2.29 1.50
C ASN A 264 8.14 1.51 1.12
N HIS A 265 7.70 0.55 1.93
CA HIS A 265 6.62 -0.33 1.50
C HIS A 265 5.27 0.38 1.55
N VAL A 266 5.01 1.12 2.63
CA VAL A 266 3.83 1.97 2.79
C VAL A 266 4.28 3.37 3.20
N GLU A 267 3.86 4.38 2.45
CA GLU A 267 4.08 5.80 2.76
C GLU A 267 2.73 6.53 2.77
N ILE A 268 2.36 7.12 3.92
CA ILE A 268 1.11 7.86 4.09
C ILE A 268 1.44 9.33 4.38
N GLY A 269 1.26 10.18 3.37
CA GLY A 269 1.63 11.59 3.37
C GLY A 269 3.11 11.84 3.07
N GLY A 270 3.54 13.08 3.27
CA GLY A 270 4.92 13.54 3.16
C GLY A 270 5.23 14.66 4.14
N SER A 271 6.48 15.12 4.18
CA SER A 271 6.90 16.21 5.08
C SER A 271 6.10 17.49 4.89
N ASP A 272 5.72 17.78 3.65
CA ASP A 272 4.92 18.94 3.26
C ASP A 272 3.46 18.58 2.97
N ASP A 273 3.08 17.32 3.23
CA ASP A 273 1.75 16.78 2.93
C ASP A 273 1.26 15.81 4.03
N PRO A 274 0.90 16.33 5.21
CA PRO A 274 0.40 15.51 6.31
C PRO A 274 -1.11 15.23 6.20
N LEU A 275 -1.72 15.49 5.03
CA LEU A 275 -3.17 15.50 4.85
C LEU A 275 -3.84 14.11 4.80
N PRO A 276 -3.20 13.02 4.32
CA PRO A 276 -3.86 11.72 4.29
C PRO A 276 -4.25 11.22 5.69
N HIS A 277 -5.52 10.87 5.86
CA HIS A 277 -6.07 10.42 7.14
C HIS A 277 -7.25 9.45 6.99
N ASP A 278 -7.64 8.79 8.07
CA ASP A 278 -8.76 7.83 8.11
C ASP A 278 -8.64 6.66 7.11
N ASN A 279 -7.43 6.35 6.61
CA ASN A 279 -7.22 5.21 5.72
C ASN A 279 -6.96 3.93 6.53
N ARG A 280 -7.39 2.80 5.95
CA ARG A 280 -7.09 1.46 6.46
C ARG A 280 -6.13 0.75 5.52
N VAL A 281 -5.00 0.27 6.04
CA VAL A 281 -4.03 -0.53 5.26
C VAL A 281 -3.78 -1.85 5.94
N GLN A 282 -3.96 -2.96 5.22
CA GLN A 282 -3.58 -4.30 5.67
C GLN A 282 -2.51 -4.87 4.74
N ALA A 283 -1.34 -5.24 5.27
CA ALA A 283 -0.26 -5.72 4.42
C ALA A 283 0.80 -6.63 5.08
N HIS A 284 1.42 -7.50 4.27
CA HIS A 284 2.70 -8.15 4.59
C HIS A 284 3.85 -7.42 3.90
N LEU A 285 4.85 -6.98 4.66
CA LEU A 285 5.93 -6.11 4.19
C LEU A 285 7.27 -6.85 4.30
N GLU A 286 7.97 -7.10 3.19
CA GLU A 286 9.24 -7.84 3.18
C GLU A 286 10.26 -7.20 2.23
N SER A 287 11.39 -6.74 2.76
CA SER A 287 12.39 -6.04 1.95
C SER A 287 13.45 -6.93 1.31
N GLU A 288 13.62 -8.18 1.77
CA GLU A 288 14.77 -9.03 1.43
C GLU A 288 16.15 -8.38 1.63
N ASP A 289 16.33 -7.73 2.78
CA ASP A 289 17.59 -7.09 3.21
C ASP A 289 17.97 -5.82 2.41
N ILE A 290 17.02 -5.07 1.85
CA ILE A 290 17.31 -3.71 1.37
C ILE A 290 17.77 -2.88 2.57
N GLU A 291 19.01 -2.38 2.53
CA GLU A 291 19.69 -1.79 3.70
C GLU A 291 18.93 -0.59 4.30
N SER A 292 18.22 0.17 3.46
CA SER A 292 17.46 1.37 3.84
C SER A 292 15.94 1.13 3.93
N ALA A 293 15.50 -0.12 3.94
CA ALA A 293 14.08 -0.45 3.88
C ALA A 293 13.30 0.03 5.11
N VAL A 294 12.18 0.67 4.84
CA VAL A 294 11.14 1.01 5.81
C VAL A 294 9.86 0.27 5.46
N GLY A 295 9.25 -0.36 6.46
CA GLY A 295 7.94 -0.99 6.35
C GLY A 295 6.87 0.08 6.14
N ALA A 296 6.51 0.79 7.21
CA ALA A 296 5.56 1.91 7.14
C ALA A 296 6.22 3.23 7.55
N ARG A 297 6.19 4.24 6.67
CA ARG A 297 6.56 5.62 6.98
C ARG A 297 5.31 6.49 6.99
N LEU A 298 5.03 7.11 8.12
CA LEU A 298 3.77 7.82 8.36
C LEU A 298 4.04 9.29 8.60
N PHE A 299 3.37 10.15 7.84
CA PHE A 299 3.29 11.60 8.03
C PHE A 299 1.85 12.05 8.32
N GLY A 300 0.87 11.34 7.77
CA GLY A 300 -0.57 11.54 7.98
C GLY A 300 -1.04 11.20 9.40
N HIS A 301 -2.35 11.32 9.62
CA HIS A 301 -2.97 11.13 10.94
C HIS A 301 -4.21 10.24 10.90
N ASP A 302 -4.65 9.73 12.06
CA ASP A 302 -5.89 8.92 12.19
C ASP A 302 -5.97 7.68 11.27
N ASN A 303 -4.85 7.17 10.77
CA ASN A 303 -4.86 5.96 9.93
C ASN A 303 -4.83 4.70 10.80
N PHE A 304 -5.45 3.62 10.29
CA PHE A 304 -5.41 2.29 10.89
C PHE A 304 -4.61 1.34 10.01
N LEU A 305 -3.56 0.74 10.55
CA LEU A 305 -2.69 -0.18 9.81
C LEU A 305 -2.62 -1.53 10.53
N ASP A 306 -2.87 -2.62 9.80
CA ASP A 306 -2.69 -4.01 10.26
C ASP A 306 -1.56 -4.67 9.45
N LEU A 307 -0.37 -4.72 10.04
CA LEU A 307 0.87 -4.99 9.34
C LEU A 307 1.60 -6.21 9.88
N THR A 308 2.25 -6.93 8.97
CA THR A 308 3.20 -7.97 9.31
C THR A 308 4.54 -7.68 8.64
N PHE A 309 5.62 -7.83 9.40
CA PHE A 309 6.96 -7.44 8.95
C PHE A 309 7.84 -8.68 8.76
N GLY A 310 8.40 -8.74 7.55
CA GLY A 310 9.58 -9.48 7.18
C GLY A 310 10.85 -8.72 7.58
N ARG A 311 11.91 -8.75 6.77
CA ARG A 311 13.17 -8.04 7.06
C ARG A 311 13.04 -6.55 6.75
N MET A 312 13.52 -5.68 7.65
CA MET A 312 13.59 -4.22 7.48
C MET A 312 14.91 -3.67 8.02
N ALA A 313 15.21 -2.40 7.75
CA ALA A 313 16.31 -1.71 8.42
C ALA A 313 16.02 -1.56 9.93
N ALA A 314 17.06 -1.39 10.75
CA ALA A 314 16.91 -1.15 12.18
C ALA A 314 16.07 0.12 12.46
N GLY A 315 15.10 0.00 13.35
CA GLY A 315 14.07 1.01 13.64
C GLY A 315 13.09 1.24 12.48
N GLY A 316 13.11 0.38 11.46
CA GLY A 316 12.46 0.60 10.17
C GLY A 316 11.14 -0.15 9.97
N ASP A 317 10.65 -0.94 10.93
CA ASP A 317 9.31 -1.56 10.77
C ASP A 317 8.25 -0.45 10.64
N VAL A 318 8.26 0.50 11.58
CA VAL A 318 7.40 1.68 11.55
C VAL A 318 8.20 2.93 11.90
N VAL A 319 8.05 3.96 11.08
CA VAL A 319 8.60 5.30 11.31
C VAL A 319 7.46 6.31 11.36
N PHE A 320 7.21 6.88 12.54
CA PHE A 320 6.33 8.03 12.70
C PHE A 320 7.14 9.31 12.50
N GLU A 321 6.87 10.05 11.45
CA GLU A 321 7.56 11.31 11.14
C GLU A 321 6.93 12.48 11.93
N PRO A 322 7.55 13.69 11.96
CA PRO A 322 7.16 14.75 12.88
C PRO A 322 5.67 15.17 12.87
N SER A 323 5.01 15.11 11.72
CA SER A 323 3.59 15.48 11.57
C SER A 323 2.62 14.37 11.97
N ALA A 324 3.10 13.13 12.06
CA ALA A 324 2.26 11.97 12.30
C ALA A 324 1.66 11.99 13.70
N ARG A 325 0.35 11.76 13.80
CA ARG A 325 -0.38 11.73 15.07
C ARG A 325 -1.58 10.82 14.94
N ASP A 326 -2.04 10.30 16.07
CA ASP A 326 -3.32 9.59 16.20
C ASP A 326 -3.48 8.32 15.36
N ASN A 327 -2.42 7.87 14.67
CA ASN A 327 -2.41 6.62 13.92
C ASN A 327 -2.43 5.41 14.88
N LEU A 328 -3.09 4.33 14.47
CA LEU A 328 -3.03 3.04 15.15
C LEU A 328 -2.42 1.99 14.22
N VAL A 329 -1.30 1.41 14.65
CA VAL A 329 -0.63 0.32 13.94
C VAL A 329 -0.66 -0.94 14.79
N GLN A 330 -1.30 -1.97 14.25
CA GLN A 330 -1.34 -3.31 14.82
C GLN A 330 -0.38 -4.22 14.04
N GLY A 331 0.31 -5.12 14.74
CA GLY A 331 1.10 -6.15 14.09
C GLY A 331 1.45 -7.33 15.00
N MET A 332 1.85 -8.44 14.41
CA MET A 332 2.25 -9.62 15.21
C MET A 332 3.51 -9.35 16.03
N ARG A 333 4.50 -8.69 15.42
CA ARG A 333 5.81 -8.40 15.99
C ARG A 333 6.45 -7.24 15.22
N PHE A 334 7.38 -6.54 15.89
CA PHE A 334 8.19 -5.47 15.33
C PHE A 334 9.67 -5.83 15.48
N PRO A 335 10.16 -6.83 14.71
CA PRO A 335 11.49 -7.43 14.90
C PRO A 335 12.65 -6.46 14.64
N HIS A 336 12.45 -5.42 13.83
CA HIS A 336 13.47 -4.41 13.54
C HIS A 336 13.23 -3.13 14.33
N GLY A 337 12.07 -2.98 14.97
CA GLY A 337 11.76 -1.92 15.91
C GLY A 337 11.09 -0.71 15.27
N ILE A 338 10.79 0.26 16.13
CA ILE A 338 9.95 1.42 15.80
C ILE A 338 10.76 2.69 16.04
N THR A 339 10.67 3.64 15.10
CA THR A 339 11.22 4.98 15.24
C THR A 339 10.09 5.99 15.39
N ASN A 340 10.01 6.67 16.54
CA ASN A 340 8.99 7.69 16.77
C ASN A 340 9.60 9.10 16.79
N ARG A 341 9.38 9.88 15.73
CA ARG A 341 9.79 11.29 15.60
C ARG A 341 8.61 12.25 15.70
N ALA A 342 7.40 11.74 15.91
CA ALA A 342 6.20 12.56 16.00
C ALA A 342 6.35 13.70 17.01
N ALA A 343 6.04 14.93 16.60
CA ALA A 343 6.02 16.07 17.51
C ALA A 343 4.90 15.91 18.55
N VAL A 344 3.76 15.38 18.12
CA VAL A 344 2.59 15.03 18.93
C VAL A 344 2.56 13.50 19.11
N PRO A 345 2.99 12.96 20.27
CA PRO A 345 3.30 11.54 20.40
C PRO A 345 2.05 10.69 20.72
N THR A 346 1.04 10.72 19.86
CA THR A 346 -0.26 10.07 20.09
C THR A 346 -0.49 8.84 19.24
N ASN A 347 0.48 8.53 18.38
CA ASN A 347 0.47 7.30 17.61
C ASN A 347 0.54 6.09 18.54
N ARG A 348 -0.16 5.02 18.18
CA ARG A 348 -0.32 3.81 18.97
C ARG A 348 0.15 2.59 18.21
N ILE A 349 0.80 1.69 18.93
CA ILE A 349 1.27 0.40 18.48
C ILE A 349 0.62 -0.67 19.34
N VAL A 350 0.05 -1.68 18.70
CA VAL A 350 -0.46 -2.90 19.35
C VAL A 350 0.31 -4.09 18.78
N ALA A 351 1.00 -4.83 19.64
CA ALA A 351 1.81 -5.99 19.25
C ALA A 351 1.28 -7.27 19.91
N ASN A 352 1.25 -8.39 19.17
CA ASN A 352 0.88 -9.68 19.77
C ASN A 352 1.95 -10.18 20.77
N THR A 353 3.23 -9.98 20.46
CA THR A 353 4.33 -10.28 21.39
C THR A 353 5.03 -9.00 21.83
N LEU A 354 4.75 -8.57 23.05
CA LEU A 354 5.30 -7.33 23.64
C LEU A 354 6.65 -7.54 24.32
N VAL A 355 7.30 -8.67 24.07
CA VAL A 355 8.55 -9.01 24.73
C VAL A 355 9.62 -8.02 24.28
N ASN A 356 9.96 -7.10 25.21
CA ASN A 356 11.08 -6.16 25.13
C ASN A 356 10.96 -5.03 24.11
N LEU A 357 9.79 -4.36 24.01
CA LEU A 357 9.78 -3.04 23.36
C LEU A 357 10.73 -2.12 24.14
N PRO A 358 11.79 -1.58 23.50
CA PRO A 358 12.73 -0.71 24.18
C PRO A 358 11.96 0.51 24.69
N THR A 359 11.88 0.63 26.02
CA THR A 359 11.18 1.73 26.68
C THR A 359 12.23 2.64 27.28
N GLU A 360 12.30 3.87 26.80
CA GLU A 360 13.14 4.88 27.41
C GLU A 360 12.52 5.34 28.73
N THR A 361 13.32 5.39 29.80
CA THR A 361 12.93 6.05 31.05
C THR A 361 13.43 7.49 30.99
N PRO A 362 12.56 8.49 30.83
CA PRO A 362 12.97 9.89 30.87
C PRO A 362 13.45 10.28 32.26
N ALA A 363 14.31 11.30 32.32
CA ALA A 363 14.65 11.94 33.58
C ALA A 363 13.39 12.54 34.24
N VAL A 364 13.41 12.67 35.57
CA VAL A 364 12.38 13.41 36.28
C VAL A 364 12.47 14.89 35.86
N PRO A 365 11.37 15.50 35.35
CA PRO A 365 11.36 16.88 34.90
C PRO A 365 11.51 17.81 36.11
N VAL A 366 11.88 19.08 35.87
CA VAL A 366 11.93 20.10 36.93
C VAL A 366 10.54 20.21 37.60
N SER A 367 10.50 20.47 38.91
CA SER A 367 9.24 20.64 39.65
C SER A 367 8.33 21.68 38.96
N GLY A 368 7.10 21.29 38.66
CA GLY A 368 6.09 22.07 37.94
C GLY A 368 6.07 21.84 36.42
N GLU A 369 7.11 21.23 35.86
CA GLU A 369 7.14 20.86 34.43
C GLU A 369 6.51 19.48 34.19
N SER A 370 5.98 19.30 32.98
CA SER A 370 5.38 18.03 32.57
C SER A 370 6.38 17.14 31.84
N VAL A 371 6.31 15.84 32.11
CA VAL A 371 6.87 14.79 31.24
C VAL A 371 5.73 14.15 30.44
N THR A 372 5.97 13.87 29.16
CA THR A 372 4.96 13.24 28.26
C THR A 372 5.41 11.84 27.90
N ASN A 373 4.46 10.88 27.84
CA ASN A 373 4.77 9.59 27.25
C ASN A 373 4.95 9.70 25.74
N ARG A 374 6.22 9.64 25.29
CA ARG A 374 6.60 9.67 23.88
C ARG A 374 6.69 8.29 23.24
N ASN A 375 6.55 7.22 24.02
CA ASN A 375 6.51 5.87 23.48
C ASN A 375 5.19 5.67 22.73
N PRO A 376 5.16 4.98 21.58
CA PRO A 376 3.93 4.74 20.83
C PRO A 376 3.09 3.60 21.46
N PHE A 377 3.25 3.32 22.74
CA PHE A 377 2.52 2.31 23.50
C PHE A 377 2.35 2.79 24.94
N PRO A 378 1.37 2.26 25.69
CA PRO A 378 1.21 2.58 27.09
C PRO A 378 2.45 2.21 27.90
N VAL A 379 2.76 3.01 28.92
CA VAL A 379 3.86 2.74 29.85
C VAL A 379 3.34 2.67 31.28
N GLU A 380 3.83 1.71 32.05
CA GLU A 380 3.75 1.73 33.50
C GLU A 380 4.94 2.52 34.05
N VAL A 381 4.66 3.60 34.77
CA VAL A 381 5.64 4.34 35.54
C VAL A 381 5.68 3.77 36.96
N ARG A 382 6.86 3.37 37.43
CA ARG A 382 7.06 2.82 38.77
C ARG A 382 7.97 3.71 39.58
N ILE A 383 7.49 4.17 40.73
CA ILE A 383 8.26 5.00 41.65
C ILE A 383 9.25 4.14 42.43
N THR A 384 10.55 4.39 42.23
CA THR A 384 11.65 3.69 42.91
C THR A 384 12.18 4.46 44.11
N GLY A 385 11.98 5.78 44.14
CA GLY A 385 12.22 6.67 45.28
C GLY A 385 11.14 7.75 45.36
N ALA A 386 10.58 7.98 46.54
CA ALA A 386 9.40 8.84 46.70
C ALA A 386 9.68 10.34 46.52
N GLY A 387 10.91 10.80 46.79
CA GLY A 387 11.23 12.22 46.87
C GLY A 387 10.45 12.94 47.99
N ASP A 388 10.29 14.25 47.85
CA ASP A 388 9.42 15.09 48.67
C ASP A 388 8.40 15.79 47.76
N VAL A 389 7.50 14.98 47.18
CA VAL A 389 6.43 15.42 46.28
C VAL A 389 5.27 15.96 47.12
N ARG A 390 4.82 17.17 46.80
CA ARG A 390 3.68 17.82 47.47
C ARG A 390 2.38 17.60 46.71
N ARG A 391 2.46 17.63 45.39
CA ARG A 391 1.32 17.51 44.47
C ARG A 391 1.77 16.88 43.17
N TRP A 392 0.86 16.19 42.51
CA TRP A 392 1.09 15.70 41.16
C TRP A 392 -0.22 15.67 40.37
N SER A 393 -0.12 15.66 39.05
CA SER A 393 -1.28 15.54 38.18
C SER A 393 -0.99 14.70 36.95
N GLU A 394 -2.02 14.01 36.49
CA GLU A 394 -2.05 13.28 35.23
C GLU A 394 -3.02 13.98 34.30
N ALA A 395 -2.66 14.13 33.02
CA ALA A 395 -3.55 14.65 32.00
C ALA A 395 -3.44 13.79 30.77
N SER A 396 -4.59 13.39 30.20
CA SER A 396 -4.58 12.91 28.82
C SER A 396 -4.25 14.07 27.88
N GLN A 397 -3.82 13.76 26.66
CA GLN A 397 -3.40 14.79 25.69
C GLN A 397 -4.45 15.90 25.48
N ALA A 398 -5.74 15.56 25.47
CA ALA A 398 -6.86 16.49 25.30
C ALA A 398 -7.66 16.73 26.59
N GLY A 399 -7.28 16.08 27.70
CA GLY A 399 -8.05 16.06 28.94
C GLY A 399 -7.70 17.17 29.91
N GLN A 400 -8.61 17.41 30.84
CA GLN A 400 -8.31 18.23 32.02
C GLN A 400 -7.38 17.45 32.96
N PRO A 401 -6.37 18.11 33.57
CA PRO A 401 -5.52 17.45 34.54
C PRO A 401 -6.32 16.92 35.75
N LEU A 402 -6.14 15.66 36.07
CA LEU A 402 -6.55 15.08 37.34
C LEU A 402 -5.45 15.31 38.37
N ALA A 403 -5.71 16.22 39.31
CA ALA A 403 -4.74 16.58 40.34
C ALA A 403 -4.92 15.74 41.60
N PHE A 404 -3.80 15.41 42.21
CA PHE A 404 -3.70 14.66 43.45
C PHE A 404 -2.87 15.45 44.46
N ASP A 405 -3.48 15.77 45.59
CA ASP A 405 -2.78 16.38 46.71
C ASP A 405 -2.15 15.28 47.57
N GLY A 406 -0.84 15.40 47.82
CA GLY A 406 -0.05 14.42 48.58
C GLY A 406 1.11 13.81 47.80
N GLY A 407 2.05 13.24 48.53
CA GLY A 407 3.28 12.70 47.96
C GLY A 407 3.14 11.32 47.33
N LEU A 408 4.16 10.96 46.55
CA LEU A 408 4.31 9.63 45.96
C LEU A 408 4.86 8.64 46.98
N ARG A 409 4.65 7.34 46.75
CA ARG A 409 5.21 6.26 47.57
C ARG A 409 6.09 5.34 46.73
N ARG A 410 7.17 4.82 47.33
CA ARG A 410 7.99 3.78 46.69
C ARG A 410 7.13 2.56 46.37
N GLY A 411 7.20 2.08 45.13
CA GLY A 411 6.39 0.97 44.62
C GLY A 411 5.04 1.40 44.04
N GLN A 412 4.63 2.66 44.18
CA GLN A 412 3.45 3.19 43.50
C GLN A 412 3.65 3.10 41.99
N THR A 413 2.58 2.73 41.28
CA THR A 413 2.54 2.69 39.82
C THR A 413 1.36 3.48 39.28
N PHE A 414 1.52 3.96 38.06
CA PHE A 414 0.46 4.53 37.24
C PHE A 414 0.75 4.29 35.77
N THR A 415 -0.27 4.42 34.92
CA THR A 415 -0.21 4.12 33.49
C THR A 415 -0.40 5.38 32.68
N LEU A 416 0.50 5.63 31.72
CA LEU A 416 0.39 6.72 30.76
C LEU A 416 0.23 6.15 29.35
N ASN A 417 -0.87 6.48 28.67
CA ASN A 417 -1.02 6.20 27.25
C ASN A 417 -0.10 7.11 26.41
N PRO A 418 0.13 6.81 25.11
CA PRO A 418 0.84 7.73 24.24
C PRO A 418 0.21 9.13 24.25
N GLY A 419 1.03 10.15 24.54
CA GLY A 419 0.60 11.54 24.64
C GLY A 419 0.10 11.98 26.02
N ASP A 420 -0.15 11.05 26.94
CA ASP A 420 -0.49 11.39 28.34
C ASP A 420 0.71 12.06 29.03
N ARG A 421 0.40 12.93 29.98
CA ARG A 421 1.37 13.79 30.67
C ARG A 421 1.28 13.61 32.18
N LEU A 422 2.44 13.71 32.82
CA LEU A 422 2.58 13.74 34.27
C LEU A 422 3.29 15.03 34.66
N THR A 423 2.71 15.77 35.60
CA THR A 423 3.35 16.95 36.22
C THR A 423 3.56 16.68 37.71
N LEU A 424 4.74 17.00 38.23
CA LEU A 424 5.08 16.82 39.63
C LEU A 424 5.50 18.14 40.26
N GLU A 425 5.00 18.45 41.46
CA GLU A 425 5.48 19.54 42.30
C GLU A 425 6.19 18.97 43.53
N TYR A 426 7.47 19.30 43.72
CA TYR A 426 8.30 18.69 44.74
C TYR A 426 9.43 19.60 45.22
N ASP A 427 9.93 19.34 46.44
CA ASP A 427 11.12 20.00 46.98
C ASP A 427 12.37 19.10 46.86
N ALA A 428 12.18 17.78 46.79
CA ALA A 428 13.19 16.80 46.40
C ALA A 428 12.63 15.86 45.31
N PRO A 429 13.35 15.64 44.19
CA PRO A 429 12.82 14.87 43.08
C PRO A 429 12.58 13.41 43.47
N PRO A 430 11.49 12.77 43.01
CA PRO A 430 11.36 11.32 43.09
C PRO A 430 12.39 10.64 42.18
N ALA A 431 12.40 9.31 42.21
CA ALA A 431 13.06 8.47 41.22
C ALA A 431 12.04 7.48 40.66
N TRP A 432 12.10 7.20 39.36
CA TRP A 432 11.18 6.27 38.70
C TRP A 432 11.86 5.41 37.65
N VAL A 433 11.13 4.41 37.16
CA VAL A 433 11.45 3.65 35.95
C VAL A 433 10.18 3.50 35.10
N TRP A 434 10.34 3.57 33.79
CA TRP A 434 9.24 3.38 32.84
C TRP A 434 9.37 2.02 32.17
N LYS A 435 8.24 1.31 32.07
CA LYS A 435 8.17 0.01 31.42
C LYS A 435 7.01 -0.02 30.44
N GLY A 436 7.28 -0.32 29.17
CA GLY A 436 6.23 -0.56 28.18
C GLY A 436 5.33 -1.71 28.60
N ILE A 437 4.02 -1.47 28.49
CA ILE A 437 2.98 -2.48 28.65
C ILE A 437 2.14 -2.46 27.36
N GLY A 438 1.67 -3.62 26.92
CA GLY A 438 0.72 -3.67 25.82
C GLY A 438 -0.26 -4.81 25.97
#